data_AF-A0A538BZP0-F1
#
_entry.id   AF-A0A538BZP0-F1
#
_cell.length_a   1.000
_cell.length_b   1.000
_cell.length_c   1.000
_cell.angle_alpha   90.00
_cell.angle_beta   90.00
_cell.angle_gamma   90.00
#
_symmetry.space_group_name_H-M   'P 1'
#
loop_
_entity.id
_entity.type
_entity.pdbx_description
1 polymer ?
#
loop_
_entity_poly.entity_id
_entity_poly.type
_entity_poly.pdbx_seq_one_letter_code
_entity_poly.pdbx_strand_id
1 'polypeptide(L)'
;MAMLSELSTNGTPQLSDILQVVGPFPVAGLAWWQNDWHAYRCCPFPHLHEGLDMFAEIGTPVVAAADGFVSQRVIGPVSGLGVEITDAAGTQYFYAHLSGFAAGLALHQQVHVGQVLGYVGNTGDALATSPHLHFEVQPHGIPVPPKSFVDAWLVIAEQKASALVASRVGHAVLNPDTLQYWLAKAQALHGKYDFGEGSGEDALDPRSASATAQTDPSPVSGGVLVGIASLLLLMALVAPGCVLGRREARNEPGQGLRRSS
;
A
#
# COMPACT_ATOMS: atom_id res chain seq x y z
N MET A 1 4.83 -6.33 -1.70
CA MET A 1 6.15 -6.90 -1.36
C MET A 1 6.08 -8.35 -0.89
N ALA A 2 5.23 -8.71 0.07
CA ALA A 2 5.21 -10.05 0.66
C ALA A 2 4.98 -11.21 -0.33
N MET A 3 4.04 -11.06 -1.27
CA MET A 3 3.77 -12.12 -2.26
C MET A 3 4.99 -12.42 -3.13
N LEU A 4 5.72 -11.38 -3.53
CA LEU A 4 6.83 -11.53 -4.47
C LEU A 4 8.07 -12.16 -3.83
N SER A 5 8.19 -12.24 -2.49
CA SER A 5 9.33 -12.91 -1.87
C SER A 5 9.34 -14.42 -2.09
N GLU A 6 8.18 -15.01 -2.40
CA GLU A 6 8.08 -16.43 -2.79
C GLU A 6 8.76 -16.72 -4.13
N LEU A 7 8.99 -15.68 -4.95
CA LEU A 7 9.70 -15.81 -6.23
C LEU A 7 11.22 -15.78 -6.07
N SER A 8 11.73 -15.52 -4.86
CA SER A 8 13.14 -15.30 -4.61
C SER A 8 13.75 -16.37 -3.72
N THR A 9 14.97 -16.80 -4.06
CA THR A 9 15.73 -17.80 -3.30
C THR A 9 16.19 -17.31 -1.93
N ASN A 10 16.22 -15.99 -1.69
CA ASN A 10 16.64 -15.38 -0.42
C ASN A 10 15.49 -14.66 0.31
N GLY A 11 14.25 -14.82 -0.15
CA GLY A 11 13.08 -14.15 0.43
C GLY A 11 13.03 -12.64 0.20
N THR A 12 13.94 -12.05 -0.59
CA THR A 12 13.88 -10.65 -1.01
C THR A 12 13.34 -10.59 -2.45
N PRO A 13 12.19 -9.94 -2.69
CA PRO A 13 11.63 -9.80 -4.03
C PRO A 13 12.64 -9.16 -4.98
N GLN A 14 12.76 -9.70 -6.19
CA GLN A 14 13.55 -9.06 -7.24
C GLN A 14 12.83 -7.79 -7.71
N LEU A 15 13.60 -6.72 -7.95
CA LEU A 15 13.03 -5.46 -8.43
C LEU A 15 12.27 -5.65 -9.75
N SER A 16 12.75 -6.51 -10.64
CA SER A 16 12.07 -6.83 -11.89
C SER A 16 10.67 -7.43 -11.69
N ASP A 17 10.46 -8.22 -10.63
CA ASP A 17 9.15 -8.79 -10.32
C ASP A 17 8.22 -7.76 -9.67
N ILE A 18 8.77 -6.84 -8.86
CA ILE A 18 8.01 -5.72 -8.31
C ILE A 18 7.51 -4.82 -9.44
N LEU A 19 8.39 -4.42 -10.35
CA LEU A 19 8.05 -3.50 -11.44
C LEU A 19 7.00 -4.07 -12.41
N GLN A 20 6.86 -5.40 -12.51
CA GLN A 20 5.81 -6.04 -13.32
C GLN A 20 4.41 -5.87 -12.73
N VAL A 21 4.28 -5.68 -11.42
CA VAL A 21 2.98 -5.77 -10.73
C VAL A 21 2.61 -4.50 -9.97
N VAL A 22 3.58 -3.66 -9.62
CA VAL A 22 3.38 -2.50 -8.74
C VAL A 22 2.45 -1.45 -9.35
N GLY A 23 2.56 -1.14 -10.64
CA GLY A 23 1.69 -0.16 -11.28
C GLY A 23 0.23 -0.64 -11.23
N PRO A 24 -0.74 0.18 -10.81
CA PRO A 24 -0.70 1.65 -10.71
C PRO A 24 -0.26 2.25 -9.36
N PHE A 25 0.12 1.44 -8.37
CA PHE A 25 0.64 1.97 -7.11
C PHE A 25 2.01 2.64 -7.35
N PRO A 26 2.22 3.90 -6.89
CA PRO A 26 3.33 4.73 -7.38
C PRO A 26 4.69 4.45 -6.73
N VAL A 27 4.75 3.70 -5.61
CA VAL A 27 6.01 3.39 -4.91
C VAL A 27 6.34 1.90 -5.02
N ALA A 28 7.40 1.56 -5.76
CA ALA A 28 7.87 0.18 -5.96
C ALA A 28 8.73 -0.32 -4.79
N GLY A 29 8.17 -0.24 -3.58
CA GLY A 29 8.90 -0.49 -2.35
C GLY A 29 7.99 -0.77 -1.16
N LEU A 30 8.63 -0.96 0.00
CA LEU A 30 7.92 -0.90 1.28
C LEU A 30 7.64 0.58 1.56
N ALA A 31 6.36 0.93 1.73
CA ALA A 31 5.91 2.30 1.91
C ALA A 31 4.88 2.39 3.05
N TRP A 32 4.81 3.55 3.69
CA TRP A 32 3.79 3.91 4.66
C TRP A 32 3.09 5.21 4.23
N TRP A 33 1.77 5.27 4.34
CA TRP A 33 0.97 6.46 4.02
C TRP A 33 -0.28 6.49 4.89
N GLN A 34 -0.85 7.68 5.05
CA GLN A 34 -2.13 7.91 5.74
C GLN A 34 -2.89 9.02 5.02
N ASN A 35 -4.14 9.28 5.41
CA ASN A 35 -4.82 10.46 4.88
C ASN A 35 -4.21 11.71 5.50
N ASP A 36 -3.46 12.47 4.72
CA ASP A 36 -2.91 13.77 5.09
C ASP A 36 -3.39 14.89 4.15
N TRP A 37 -4.47 14.62 3.40
CA TRP A 37 -5.14 15.63 2.60
C TRP A 37 -5.59 16.80 3.47
N HIS A 38 -5.23 18.01 3.06
CA HIS A 38 -5.43 19.26 3.80
C HIS A 38 -4.83 19.28 5.21
N ALA A 39 -3.90 18.37 5.54
CA ALA A 39 -3.11 18.52 6.75
C ALA A 39 -2.35 19.85 6.70
N TYR A 40 -2.31 20.56 7.83
CA TYR A 40 -1.65 21.86 7.90
C TYR A 40 -0.14 21.73 7.73
N ARG A 41 0.46 22.53 6.83
CA ARG A 41 1.91 22.61 6.61
C ARG A 41 2.37 24.02 6.93
N CYS A 42 3.33 24.17 7.84
CA CYS A 42 3.82 25.47 8.28
C CYS A 42 4.89 26.10 7.37
N CYS A 43 5.61 25.28 6.60
CA CYS A 43 6.74 25.69 5.78
C CYS A 43 6.55 25.20 4.33
N PRO A 44 7.09 25.93 3.32
CA PRO A 44 7.80 27.21 3.43
C PRO A 44 6.86 28.41 3.72
N PHE A 45 5.56 28.22 3.56
CA PHE A 45 4.50 29.12 4.03
C PHE A 45 3.30 28.28 4.49
N PRO A 46 2.46 28.80 5.41
CA PRO A 46 1.23 28.13 5.83
C PRO A 46 0.34 27.75 4.64
N HIS A 47 0.07 26.47 4.45
CA HIS A 47 -0.84 25.97 3.42
C HIS A 47 -1.49 24.65 3.85
N LEU A 48 -2.52 24.26 3.12
CA LEU A 48 -3.15 22.94 3.23
C LEU A 48 -2.46 22.00 2.25
N HIS A 49 -2.15 20.78 2.71
CA HIS A 49 -1.50 19.78 1.88
C HIS A 49 -2.44 19.30 0.74
N GLU A 50 -2.07 19.54 -0.51
CA GLU A 50 -2.86 19.19 -1.71
C GLU A 50 -2.37 17.87 -2.34
N GLY A 51 -2.06 16.87 -1.53
CA GLY A 51 -1.51 15.60 -2.00
C GLY A 51 -1.65 14.47 -0.99
N LEU A 52 -0.77 13.48 -1.16
CA LEU A 52 -0.60 12.33 -0.27
C LEU A 52 0.88 12.03 -0.11
N ASP A 53 1.38 11.99 1.13
CA ASP A 53 2.76 11.60 1.42
C ASP A 53 2.88 10.07 1.59
N MET A 54 3.72 9.45 0.76
CA MET A 54 4.12 8.04 0.89
C MET A 54 5.58 7.95 1.33
N PHE A 55 5.80 7.59 2.59
CA PHE A 55 7.10 7.45 3.21
C PHE A 55 7.77 6.14 2.81
N ALA A 56 8.99 6.24 2.28
CA ALA A 56 9.80 5.11 1.86
C ALA A 56 11.29 5.48 1.91
N GLU A 57 12.18 4.49 1.81
CA GLU A 57 13.62 4.75 1.82
C GLU A 57 14.05 5.54 0.58
N ILE A 58 15.03 6.44 0.73
CA ILE A 58 15.64 7.16 -0.40
C ILE A 58 16.15 6.13 -1.43
N GLY A 59 15.88 6.38 -2.70
CA GLY A 59 16.26 5.47 -3.78
C GLY A 59 15.19 4.43 -4.12
N THR A 60 14.11 4.33 -3.34
CA THR A 60 12.96 3.47 -3.71
C THR A 60 12.39 3.92 -5.05
N PRO A 61 12.19 3.03 -6.04
CA PRO A 61 11.71 3.47 -7.35
C PRO A 61 10.28 4.01 -7.28
N VAL A 62 10.06 5.13 -7.96
CA VAL A 62 8.75 5.75 -8.17
C VAL A 62 8.31 5.44 -9.60
N VAL A 63 7.09 4.94 -9.77
CA VAL A 63 6.56 4.49 -11.05
C VAL A 63 5.35 5.30 -11.49
N ALA A 64 5.09 5.31 -12.79
CA ALA A 64 3.91 5.93 -13.37
C ALA A 64 2.63 5.21 -12.90
N ALA A 65 1.69 5.98 -12.35
CA ALA A 65 0.38 5.50 -11.94
C ALA A 65 -0.56 5.22 -13.12
N ALA A 66 -0.32 5.81 -14.29
CA ALA A 66 -1.12 5.66 -15.49
C ALA A 66 -0.25 5.68 -16.75
N ASP A 67 -0.82 5.15 -17.85
CA ASP A 67 -0.28 5.38 -19.19
C ASP A 67 -0.46 6.85 -19.56
N GLY A 68 0.52 7.43 -20.25
CA GLY A 68 0.47 8.83 -20.62
C GLY A 68 1.80 9.33 -21.15
N PHE A 69 2.09 10.60 -20.92
CA PHE A 69 3.39 11.19 -21.24
C PHE A 69 3.87 12.11 -20.13
N VAL A 70 5.18 12.32 -20.06
CA VAL A 70 5.80 13.28 -19.14
C VAL A 70 5.42 14.70 -19.58
N SER A 71 4.44 15.31 -18.91
CA SER A 71 3.98 16.66 -19.20
C SER A 71 4.91 17.72 -18.63
N GLN A 72 5.54 17.44 -17.49
CA GLN A 72 6.49 18.36 -16.86
C GLN A 72 7.64 17.64 -16.17
N ARG A 73 8.77 18.35 -16.09
CA ARG A 73 9.90 18.04 -15.21
C ARG A 73 10.19 19.30 -14.40
N VAL A 74 10.05 19.20 -13.10
CA VAL A 74 10.15 20.33 -12.17
C VAL A 74 11.46 20.24 -11.41
N ILE A 75 12.14 21.37 -11.29
CA ILE A 75 13.27 21.57 -10.38
C ILE A 75 12.98 22.87 -9.64
N GLY A 76 12.46 22.76 -8.41
CA GLY A 76 11.94 23.90 -7.66
C GLY A 76 12.31 23.88 -6.18
N PRO A 77 12.16 25.03 -5.48
CA PRO A 77 12.48 25.13 -4.06
C PRO A 77 11.48 24.38 -3.16
N VAL A 78 10.22 24.23 -3.60
CA VAL A 78 9.16 23.51 -2.88
C VAL A 78 9.23 22.03 -3.20
N SER A 79 8.84 21.66 -4.42
CA SER A 79 8.78 20.26 -4.87
C SER A 79 10.12 19.56 -5.04
N GLY A 80 11.24 20.29 -5.02
CA GLY A 80 12.55 19.72 -5.33
C GLY A 80 12.60 19.21 -6.76
N LEU A 81 13.05 17.97 -6.94
CA LEU A 81 12.94 17.26 -8.21
C LEU A 81 11.53 16.67 -8.32
N GLY A 82 10.78 17.10 -9.33
CA GLY A 82 9.42 16.62 -9.59
C GLY A 82 9.21 16.18 -11.03
N VAL A 83 8.27 15.26 -11.22
CA VAL A 83 7.77 14.81 -12.52
C VAL A 83 6.26 14.96 -12.52
N GLU A 84 5.70 15.38 -13.65
CA GLU A 84 4.27 15.27 -13.90
C GLU A 84 4.05 14.40 -15.14
N ILE A 85 3.08 13.50 -15.07
CA ILE A 85 2.59 12.78 -16.25
C ILE A 85 1.13 13.14 -16.48
N THR A 86 0.73 13.21 -17.75
CA THR A 86 -0.67 13.41 -18.14
C THR A 86 -1.18 12.18 -18.90
N ASP A 87 -2.32 11.64 -18.47
CA ASP A 87 -2.97 10.52 -19.14
C ASP A 87 -3.82 10.97 -20.36
N ALA A 88 -4.40 10.01 -21.06
CA ALA A 88 -5.26 10.28 -22.22
C ALA A 88 -6.58 11.00 -21.88
N ALA A 89 -7.02 10.96 -20.62
CA ALA A 89 -8.21 11.65 -20.13
C ALA A 89 -7.92 13.09 -19.69
N GLY A 90 -6.63 13.49 -19.66
CA GLY A 90 -6.19 14.80 -19.17
C GLY A 90 -6.04 14.87 -17.66
N THR A 91 -6.00 13.73 -16.96
CA THR A 91 -5.61 13.67 -15.55
C THR A 91 -4.10 13.85 -15.46
N GLN A 92 -3.67 14.80 -14.64
CA GLN A 92 -2.26 14.97 -14.30
C GLN A 92 -1.94 14.21 -13.00
N TYR A 93 -0.79 13.57 -12.96
CA TYR A 93 -0.26 12.94 -11.76
C TYR A 93 1.10 13.55 -11.46
N PHE A 94 1.23 14.16 -10.29
CA PHE A 94 2.43 14.86 -9.87
C PHE A 94 3.19 14.05 -8.83
N TYR A 95 4.51 13.99 -8.98
CA TYR A 95 5.45 13.25 -8.14
C TYR A 95 6.56 14.21 -7.72
N ALA A 96 6.71 14.48 -6.43
CA ALA A 96 7.71 15.43 -5.92
C ALA A 96 8.69 14.81 -4.92
N HIS A 97 9.66 15.62 -4.50
CA HIS A 97 10.74 15.30 -3.56
C HIS A 97 11.68 14.19 -4.03
N LEU A 98 11.75 13.92 -5.34
CA LEU A 98 12.57 12.83 -5.88
C LEU A 98 14.06 13.05 -5.57
N SER A 99 14.80 11.97 -5.35
CA SER A 99 16.27 12.02 -5.23
C SER A 99 16.96 12.06 -6.59
N GLY A 100 16.26 11.62 -7.64
CA GLY A 100 16.73 11.66 -9.02
C GLY A 100 15.66 11.17 -10.00
N PHE A 101 15.83 11.53 -11.27
CA PHE A 101 15.02 11.01 -12.37
C PHE A 101 15.55 9.66 -12.86
N ALA A 102 14.66 8.83 -13.40
CA ALA A 102 15.06 7.62 -14.10
C ALA A 102 15.96 7.95 -15.30
N ALA A 103 16.92 7.07 -15.59
CA ALA A 103 17.81 7.25 -16.74
C ALA A 103 17.00 7.32 -18.04
N GLY A 104 17.24 8.35 -18.84
CA GLY A 104 16.54 8.58 -20.10
C GLY A 104 15.16 9.21 -19.98
N LEU A 105 14.67 9.54 -18.77
CA LEU A 105 13.39 10.23 -18.62
C LEU A 105 13.45 11.64 -19.24
N ALA A 106 12.62 11.88 -20.24
CA ALA A 106 12.56 13.14 -20.98
C ALA A 106 11.16 13.75 -20.98
N LEU A 107 11.10 15.08 -21.14
CA LEU A 107 9.84 15.79 -21.36
C LEU A 107 9.17 15.27 -22.65
N HIS A 108 7.85 15.16 -22.65
CA HIS A 108 7.01 14.61 -23.73
C HIS A 108 7.22 13.12 -24.04
N GLN A 109 8.06 12.43 -23.28
CA GLN A 109 8.23 10.99 -23.42
C GLN A 109 6.95 10.25 -23.04
N GLN A 110 6.53 9.29 -23.86
CA GLN A 110 5.46 8.36 -23.50
C GLN A 110 5.91 7.42 -22.38
N VAL A 111 5.03 7.21 -21.41
CA VAL A 111 5.26 6.34 -20.26
C VAL A 111 4.11 5.36 -20.13
N HIS A 112 4.44 4.17 -19.64
CA HIS A 112 3.45 3.14 -19.34
C HIS A 112 3.27 2.99 -17.83
N VAL A 113 2.08 2.59 -17.39
CA VAL A 113 1.82 2.27 -15.99
C VAL A 113 2.87 1.29 -15.46
N GLY A 114 3.45 1.60 -14.29
CA GLY A 114 4.55 0.83 -13.69
C GLY A 114 5.95 1.18 -14.22
N GLN A 115 6.09 2.03 -15.24
CA GLN A 115 7.40 2.50 -15.70
C GLN A 115 8.05 3.41 -14.65
N VAL A 116 9.33 3.18 -14.35
CA VAL A 116 10.09 4.00 -13.39
C VAL A 116 10.27 5.42 -13.94
N LEU A 117 9.86 6.41 -13.14
CA LEU A 117 9.99 7.84 -13.40
C LEU A 117 11.18 8.44 -12.64
N GLY A 118 11.46 7.91 -11.45
CA GLY A 118 12.51 8.40 -10.59
C GLY A 118 12.59 7.61 -9.31
N TYR A 119 13.09 8.25 -8.27
CA TYR A 119 13.35 7.59 -7.00
C TYR A 119 12.95 8.49 -5.84
N VAL A 120 12.36 7.88 -4.79
CA VAL A 120 12.00 8.56 -3.55
C VAL A 120 13.21 9.31 -2.99
N GLY A 121 12.96 10.48 -2.44
CA GLY A 121 13.99 11.35 -1.88
C GLY A 121 13.41 12.26 -0.81
N ASN A 122 14.06 13.41 -0.66
CA ASN A 122 13.68 14.50 0.23
C ASN A 122 14.18 15.85 -0.33
N THR A 123 14.18 16.01 -1.66
CA THR A 123 14.63 17.26 -2.28
C THR A 123 13.56 18.35 -2.15
N GLY A 124 13.96 19.62 -2.24
CA GLY A 124 13.04 20.75 -2.05
C GLY A 124 12.86 21.10 -0.57
N ASP A 125 11.65 21.45 -0.16
CA ASP A 125 11.33 21.79 1.23
C ASP A 125 11.23 20.56 2.15
N ALA A 126 11.17 19.36 1.58
CA ALA A 126 11.24 18.08 2.30
C ALA A 126 12.64 17.77 2.90
N LEU A 127 13.67 18.59 2.68
CA LEU A 127 15.05 18.26 3.07
C LEU A 127 15.23 17.92 4.56
N ALA A 128 14.46 18.57 5.42
CA ALA A 128 14.51 18.37 6.87
C ALA A 128 13.48 17.35 7.40
N THR A 129 12.73 16.68 6.52
CA THR A 129 11.70 15.71 6.89
C THR A 129 12.15 14.28 6.57
N SER A 130 11.35 13.32 7.02
CA SER A 130 11.50 11.92 6.63
C SER A 130 11.33 11.77 5.11
N PRO A 131 12.18 10.98 4.42
CA PRO A 131 12.05 10.76 2.99
C PRO A 131 10.68 10.22 2.59
N HIS A 132 10.09 10.81 1.56
CA HIS A 132 8.75 10.47 1.08
C HIS A 132 8.58 10.87 -0.38
N LEU A 133 7.54 10.31 -1.00
CA LEU A 133 6.98 10.78 -2.25
C LEU A 133 5.73 11.61 -1.91
N HIS A 134 5.76 12.89 -2.24
CA HIS A 134 4.54 13.70 -2.35
C HIS A 134 3.87 13.39 -3.68
N PHE A 135 2.62 12.95 -3.62
CA PHE A 135 1.86 12.50 -4.79
C PHE A 135 0.52 13.21 -4.92
N GLU A 136 0.20 13.66 -6.13
CA GLU A 136 -1.08 14.30 -6.42
C GLU A 136 -1.79 13.61 -7.59
N VAL A 137 -3.12 13.65 -7.52
CA VAL A 137 -4.01 13.33 -8.64
C VAL A 137 -4.76 14.60 -8.99
N GLN A 138 -4.66 15.05 -10.23
CA GLN A 138 -5.20 16.33 -10.67
C GLN A 138 -6.05 16.20 -11.94
N PRO A 139 -7.32 15.76 -11.83
CA PRO A 139 -8.25 15.81 -12.94
C PRO A 139 -8.41 17.26 -13.43
N HIS A 140 -8.09 17.50 -14.71
CA HIS A 140 -8.12 18.84 -15.30
C HIS A 140 -7.24 19.88 -14.58
N GLY A 141 -6.18 19.44 -13.88
CA GLY A 141 -5.24 20.33 -13.19
C GLY A 141 -5.68 20.86 -11.83
N ILE A 142 -6.70 20.25 -11.23
CA ILE A 142 -7.14 20.56 -9.88
C ILE A 142 -6.86 19.36 -8.98
N PRO A 143 -6.00 19.48 -7.95
CA PRO A 143 -5.75 18.41 -7.00
C PRO A 143 -7.04 17.89 -6.34
N VAL A 144 -7.14 16.57 -6.19
CA VAL A 144 -8.20 15.89 -5.45
C VAL A 144 -7.60 14.93 -4.41
N PRO A 145 -8.33 14.57 -3.34
CA PRO A 145 -7.86 13.64 -2.31
C PRO A 145 -7.33 12.32 -2.92
N PRO A 146 -6.02 12.01 -2.85
CA PRO A 146 -5.44 10.88 -3.56
C PRO A 146 -5.68 9.53 -2.88
N LYS A 147 -5.99 9.53 -1.57
CA LYS A 147 -5.96 8.31 -0.74
C LYS A 147 -6.81 7.17 -1.30
N SER A 148 -8.04 7.45 -1.73
CA SER A 148 -8.93 6.42 -2.26
C SER A 148 -8.39 5.77 -3.54
N PHE A 149 -7.74 6.54 -4.41
CA PHE A 149 -7.07 6.03 -5.60
C PHE A 149 -5.89 5.14 -5.22
N VAL A 150 -5.02 5.63 -4.32
CA VAL A 150 -3.81 4.91 -3.89
C VAL A 150 -4.14 3.60 -3.19
N ASP A 151 -5.14 3.59 -2.30
CA ASP A 151 -5.60 2.38 -1.62
C ASP A 151 -6.17 1.36 -2.63
N ALA A 152 -6.96 1.80 -3.61
CA ALA A 152 -7.47 0.93 -4.67
C ALA A 152 -6.36 0.38 -5.58
N TRP A 153 -5.35 1.18 -5.88
CA TRP A 153 -4.20 0.79 -6.68
C TRP A 153 -3.30 -0.23 -5.99
N LEU A 154 -3.16 -0.16 -4.66
CA LEU A 154 -2.49 -1.20 -3.88
C LEU A 154 -3.21 -2.55 -4.06
N VAL A 155 -4.54 -2.58 -3.96
CA VAL A 155 -5.32 -3.81 -4.14
C VAL A 155 -5.09 -4.41 -5.53
N ILE A 156 -5.02 -3.58 -6.56
CA ILE A 156 -4.69 -4.03 -7.94
C ILE A 156 -3.28 -4.62 -7.99
N ALA A 157 -2.29 -3.98 -7.37
CA ALA A 157 -0.92 -4.46 -7.34
C ALA A 157 -0.80 -5.80 -6.59
N GLU A 158 -1.53 -5.99 -5.49
CA GLU A 158 -1.60 -7.24 -4.74
C GLU A 158 -2.23 -8.37 -5.56
N GLN A 159 -3.31 -8.08 -6.29
CA GLN A 159 -3.94 -9.07 -7.19
C GLN A 159 -2.98 -9.50 -8.30
N LYS A 160 -2.26 -8.55 -8.92
CA LYS A 160 -1.23 -8.84 -9.93
C LYS A 160 -0.09 -9.66 -9.35
N ALA A 161 0.37 -9.34 -8.14
CA ALA A 161 1.41 -10.09 -7.44
C ALA A 161 0.97 -11.53 -7.15
N SER A 162 -0.26 -11.72 -6.65
CA SER A 162 -0.83 -13.05 -6.40
C SER A 162 -0.90 -13.89 -7.68
N ALA A 163 -1.37 -13.29 -8.78
CA ALA A 163 -1.44 -13.96 -10.07
C ALA A 163 -0.05 -14.34 -10.60
N LEU A 164 0.95 -13.46 -10.45
CA LEU A 164 2.33 -13.74 -10.85
C LEU A 164 2.93 -14.91 -10.05
N VAL A 165 2.73 -14.91 -8.73
CA VAL A 165 3.22 -16.00 -7.86
C VAL A 165 2.55 -17.32 -8.20
N ALA A 166 1.22 -17.32 -8.37
CA ALA A 166 0.47 -18.49 -8.77
C ALA A 166 0.98 -19.06 -10.11
N SER A 167 1.32 -18.19 -11.07
CA SER A 167 1.83 -18.61 -12.38
C SER A 167 3.23 -19.25 -12.33
N ARG A 168 4.06 -18.91 -11.32
CA ARG A 168 5.45 -19.37 -11.22
C ARG A 168 5.66 -20.52 -10.24
N VAL A 169 4.92 -20.53 -9.13
CA VAL A 169 5.12 -21.49 -8.01
C VAL A 169 3.91 -22.42 -7.81
N GLY A 170 2.83 -22.23 -8.56
CA GLY A 170 1.66 -23.10 -8.55
C GLY A 170 0.74 -22.94 -7.32
N HIS A 171 0.95 -21.91 -6.49
CA HIS A 171 0.09 -21.55 -5.38
C HIS A 171 -0.04 -20.03 -5.23
N ALA A 172 -1.20 -19.57 -4.77
CA ALA A 172 -1.53 -18.15 -4.63
C ALA A 172 -1.47 -17.64 -3.18
N VAL A 173 -1.23 -18.55 -2.22
CA VAL A 173 -1.25 -18.26 -0.78
C VAL A 173 0.17 -18.10 -0.27
N LEU A 174 0.43 -17.00 0.42
CA LEU A 174 1.70 -16.73 1.07
C LEU A 174 2.07 -17.83 2.06
N ASN A 175 3.36 -18.20 2.11
CA ASN A 175 3.87 -18.95 3.23
C ASN A 175 3.64 -18.15 4.54
N PRO A 176 3.09 -18.75 5.60
CA PRO A 176 2.87 -18.07 6.89
C PRO A 176 4.11 -17.39 7.46
N ASP A 177 5.29 -17.99 7.32
CA ASP A 177 6.54 -17.42 7.83
C ASP A 177 6.93 -16.16 7.03
N THR A 178 6.76 -16.20 5.70
CA THR A 178 6.92 -15.05 4.82
C THR A 178 5.96 -13.93 5.22
N LEU A 179 4.69 -14.26 5.44
CA LEU A 179 3.68 -13.30 5.88
C LEU A 179 4.10 -12.64 7.20
N GLN A 180 4.49 -13.41 8.21
CA GLN A 180 4.91 -12.88 9.51
C GLN A 180 6.13 -11.95 9.41
N TYR A 181 7.12 -12.31 8.58
CA TYR A 181 8.29 -11.47 8.33
C TYR A 181 7.89 -10.08 7.79
N TRP A 182 7.00 -10.04 6.81
CA TRP A 182 6.55 -8.79 6.21
C TRP A 182 5.62 -7.98 7.10
N LEU A 183 4.79 -8.64 7.92
CA LEU A 183 3.99 -7.98 8.95
C LEU A 183 4.88 -7.27 9.97
N ALA A 184 5.93 -7.93 10.45
CA ALA A 184 6.89 -7.32 11.37
C ALA A 184 7.60 -6.10 10.75
N LYS A 185 7.98 -6.17 9.47
CA LYS A 185 8.53 -5.02 8.74
C LYS A 185 7.54 -3.88 8.59
N ALA A 186 6.28 -4.17 8.26
CA ALA A 186 5.23 -3.17 8.14
C ALA A 186 4.94 -2.49 9.49
N GLN A 187 4.92 -3.24 10.59
CA GLN A 187 4.78 -2.72 11.95
C GLN A 187 5.97 -1.82 12.34
N ALA A 188 7.20 -2.24 12.05
CA ALA A 188 8.39 -1.42 12.30
C ALA A 188 8.37 -0.11 11.49
N LEU A 189 7.90 -0.17 10.25
CA LEU A 189 7.74 1.00 9.39
C LEU A 189 6.66 1.95 9.91
N HIS A 190 5.52 1.41 10.36
CA HIS A 190 4.47 2.19 10.99
C HIS A 190 4.99 2.91 12.22
N GLY A 191 5.69 2.23 13.14
CA GLY A 191 6.29 2.88 14.31
C GLY A 191 7.38 3.91 13.99
N LYS A 192 7.94 3.90 12.77
CA LYS A 192 8.93 4.89 12.31
C LYS A 192 8.29 6.17 11.79
N TYR A 193 7.13 6.08 11.13
CA TYR A 193 6.49 7.19 10.40
C TYR A 193 5.12 7.60 10.96
N ASP A 194 4.62 6.92 11.98
CA ASP A 194 3.41 7.35 12.68
C ASP A 194 3.65 8.68 13.41
N PHE A 195 3.03 9.74 12.90
CA PHE A 195 3.09 11.08 13.47
C PHE A 195 2.02 11.32 14.56
N GLY A 196 1.21 10.30 14.89
CA GLY A 196 0.13 10.36 15.87
C GLY A 196 -1.15 11.01 15.33
N GLU A 197 -2.30 10.52 15.81
CA GLU A 197 -3.62 11.13 15.58
C GLU A 197 -3.69 12.50 16.29
N GLY A 198 -3.27 13.58 15.63
CA GLY A 198 -3.25 14.89 16.29
C GLY A 198 -3.19 16.12 15.38
N SER A 199 -3.31 15.99 14.06
CA SER A 199 -3.16 17.16 13.16
C SER A 199 -4.23 17.30 12.07
N GLY A 200 -5.23 16.40 12.00
CA GLY A 200 -6.15 16.35 10.86
C GLY A 200 -7.64 16.62 11.15
N GLU A 201 -8.18 16.18 12.28
CA GLU A 201 -9.66 16.13 12.44
C GLU A 201 -10.24 17.15 13.43
N ASP A 202 -9.46 17.65 14.41
CA ASP A 202 -10.00 18.50 15.50
C ASP A 202 -9.72 20.01 15.37
N ALA A 203 -9.05 20.47 14.32
CA ALA A 203 -8.61 21.87 14.20
C ALA A 203 -9.55 22.81 13.42
N LEU A 204 -10.76 22.37 13.04
CA LEU A 204 -11.71 23.17 12.28
C LEU A 204 -13.15 23.07 12.82
N ASP A 205 -13.39 23.48 14.06
CA ASP A 205 -14.74 23.91 14.47
C ASP A 205 -14.75 25.29 15.16
N PRO A 206 -15.07 26.37 14.43
CA PRO A 206 -15.27 27.70 15.01
C PRO A 206 -16.65 27.87 15.70
N ARG A 207 -17.46 26.82 15.90
CA ARG A 207 -18.84 26.91 16.44
C ARG A 207 -19.02 26.42 17.86
N SER A 208 -17.96 26.17 18.63
CA SER A 208 -18.07 25.80 20.05
C SER A 208 -18.43 26.96 21.01
N ALA A 209 -19.12 27.99 20.50
CA ALA A 209 -19.74 29.03 21.32
C ALA A 209 -21.28 28.88 21.33
N SER A 210 -21.77 28.38 22.47
CA SER A 210 -23.15 28.37 22.96
C SER A 210 -24.08 27.21 22.54
N ALA A 211 -24.69 26.65 23.57
CA ALA A 211 -25.46 25.42 23.60
C ALA A 211 -26.88 25.56 23.05
N THR A 212 -27.41 24.49 22.45
CA THR A 212 -28.61 23.76 22.93
C THR A 212 -28.83 22.49 22.12
N ALA A 213 -29.34 21.47 22.82
CA ALA A 213 -29.38 20.07 22.42
C ALA A 213 -30.40 19.76 21.31
N GLN A 214 -30.04 18.83 20.42
CA GLN A 214 -30.99 17.80 19.99
C GLN A 214 -30.28 16.56 19.43
N THR A 215 -30.80 15.42 19.87
CA THR A 215 -30.34 14.05 19.68
C THR A 215 -30.66 13.53 18.29
N ASP A 216 -29.72 12.80 17.67
CA ASP A 216 -30.06 11.52 17.02
C ASP A 216 -28.84 10.59 16.91
N PRO A 217 -29.05 9.25 16.97
CA PRO A 217 -27.98 8.28 17.10
C PRO A 217 -27.57 7.71 15.73
N SER A 218 -26.28 7.63 15.46
CA SER A 218 -25.75 6.64 14.50
C SER A 218 -24.35 6.18 14.92
N PRO A 219 -24.02 4.91 14.68
CA PRO A 219 -23.11 4.20 15.56
C PRO A 219 -21.69 4.12 15.00
N VAL A 220 -20.75 4.01 15.95
CA VAL A 220 -19.38 3.47 15.87
C VAL A 220 -18.40 4.12 14.89
N SER A 221 -17.69 5.11 15.43
CA SER A 221 -16.26 5.30 15.21
C SER A 221 -15.52 3.97 15.37
N GLY A 222 -14.80 3.56 14.34
CA GLY A 222 -13.93 2.40 14.35
C GLY A 222 -12.84 2.61 13.33
N GLY A 223 -11.82 3.39 13.72
CA GLY A 223 -10.52 3.37 13.07
C GLY A 223 -9.98 1.94 13.14
N VAL A 224 -10.15 1.19 12.06
CA VAL A 224 -9.60 -0.15 11.90
C VAL A 224 -8.59 -0.06 10.78
N LEU A 225 -7.30 -0.03 11.13
CA LEU A 225 -6.24 -0.86 10.54
C LEU A 225 -6.44 -1.25 9.05
N VAL A 226 -6.69 -0.28 8.17
CA VAL A 226 -6.56 -0.47 6.72
C VAL A 226 -5.08 -0.34 6.40
N GLY A 227 -4.32 -1.40 6.64
CA GLY A 227 -2.89 -1.41 6.36
C GLY A 227 -2.12 -2.67 6.74
N ILE A 228 -2.65 -3.54 7.61
CA ILE A 228 -1.91 -4.75 8.04
C ILE A 228 -2.72 -6.06 7.97
N ALA A 229 -4.04 -6.07 7.72
CA ALA A 229 -4.80 -7.34 7.70
C ALA A 229 -6.11 -7.37 6.87
N SER A 230 -6.10 -6.89 5.61
CA SER A 230 -7.23 -7.13 4.69
C SER A 230 -7.07 -8.37 3.80
N LEU A 231 -6.28 -9.36 4.25
CA LEU A 231 -6.27 -10.71 3.68
C LEU A 231 -6.27 -11.78 4.79
N LEU A 232 -7.26 -11.71 5.68
CA LEU A 232 -7.51 -12.75 6.69
C LEU A 232 -8.97 -13.24 6.75
N LEU A 233 -9.78 -13.08 5.69
CA LEU A 233 -11.15 -13.62 5.68
C LEU A 233 -11.65 -14.19 4.35
N LEU A 234 -10.85 -15.01 3.64
CA LEU A 234 -11.44 -15.93 2.65
C LEU A 234 -10.63 -17.21 2.38
N MET A 235 -10.01 -17.80 3.41
CA MET A 235 -9.35 -19.12 3.32
C MET A 235 -9.67 -19.99 4.55
N ALA A 236 -10.96 -20.10 4.91
CA ALA A 236 -11.42 -21.06 5.94
C ALA A 236 -12.68 -21.85 5.56
N LEU A 237 -13.17 -21.75 4.33
CA LEU A 237 -14.25 -22.62 3.84
C LEU A 237 -13.88 -23.15 2.47
N VAL A 238 -13.28 -24.34 2.51
CA VAL A 238 -13.34 -25.46 1.54
C VAL A 238 -11.96 -26.12 1.46
N ALA A 239 -11.70 -27.03 2.39
CA ALA A 239 -10.88 -28.20 2.14
C ALA A 239 -11.61 -29.43 2.73
N PRO A 240 -11.60 -30.58 2.02
CA PRO A 240 -12.50 -31.69 2.27
C PRO A 240 -11.96 -32.68 3.32
N GLY A 241 -12.89 -33.30 4.05
CA GLY A 241 -12.81 -34.70 4.49
C GLY A 241 -11.67 -35.09 5.45
N CYS A 242 -11.96 -35.05 6.75
CA CYS A 242 -11.30 -35.93 7.71
C CYS A 242 -12.33 -36.94 8.25
N VAL A 243 -12.24 -38.18 7.76
CA VAL A 243 -13.01 -39.33 8.25
C VAL A 243 -12.54 -39.64 9.67
N LEU A 244 -13.39 -39.39 10.66
CA LEU A 244 -13.21 -39.96 11.99
C LEU A 244 -13.44 -41.48 11.92
N GLY A 245 -12.34 -42.23 11.84
CA GLY A 245 -12.32 -43.64 12.19
C GLY A 245 -12.61 -43.82 13.68
N ARG A 246 -13.86 -44.13 14.01
CA ARG A 246 -14.28 -44.51 15.36
C ARG A 246 -13.77 -45.94 15.63
N ARG A 247 -12.68 -46.08 16.39
CA ARG A 247 -12.31 -47.35 17.03
C ARG A 247 -13.34 -47.66 18.13
N GLU A 248 -14.27 -48.55 17.85
CA GLU A 248 -15.04 -49.22 18.91
C GLU A 248 -14.11 -50.21 19.62
N ALA A 249 -13.81 -49.93 20.89
CA ALA A 249 -13.38 -50.94 21.84
C ALA A 249 -14.64 -51.70 22.30
N ARG A 250 -14.72 -53.00 22.02
CA ARG A 250 -15.60 -53.93 22.74
C ARG A 250 -14.74 -54.96 23.44
N ASN A 251 -14.74 -54.90 24.77
CA ASN A 251 -14.46 -56.01 25.66
C ASN A 251 -15.78 -56.77 25.87
N GLU A 252 -15.78 -58.08 25.69
CA GLU A 252 -16.65 -59.05 26.37
C GLU A 252 -15.90 -60.41 26.38
N PRO A 253 -15.73 -61.07 27.54
CA PRO A 253 -15.15 -62.40 27.65
C PRO A 253 -16.24 -63.48 27.81
N GLY A 254 -16.00 -64.70 27.30
CA GLY A 254 -16.64 -65.88 27.88
C GLY A 254 -16.99 -67.04 26.95
N GLN A 255 -16.21 -68.11 27.11
CA GLN A 255 -16.62 -69.53 27.13
C GLN A 255 -17.19 -70.20 25.86
N GLY A 256 -16.57 -71.31 25.46
CA GLY A 256 -17.14 -72.22 24.45
C GLY A 256 -16.22 -73.36 24.02
N LEU A 257 -16.15 -74.39 24.86
CA LEU A 257 -15.53 -75.72 24.67
C LEU A 257 -15.75 -76.44 23.31
N ARG A 258 -14.80 -77.37 23.01
CA ARG A 258 -14.87 -78.61 22.17
C ARG A 258 -14.80 -78.42 20.64
N ARG A 259 -14.27 -79.32 19.80
CA ARG A 259 -13.50 -80.60 19.85
C ARG A 259 -13.13 -80.92 18.39
N SER A 260 -12.08 -81.73 18.19
CA SER A 260 -11.79 -82.64 17.03
C SER A 260 -11.76 -82.01 15.63
N SER A 261 -10.81 -82.32 14.75
CA SER A 261 -10.03 -83.54 14.49
C SER A 261 -8.86 -83.17 13.58
#